data_AF-A0A7X3ZGF9-F1
#
_entry.id   AF-A0A7X3ZGF9-F1
#
_cell.length_a   1.000
_cell.length_b   1.000
_cell.length_c   1.000
_cell.angle_alpha   90.00
_cell.angle_beta   90.00
_cell.angle_gamma   90.00
#
_symmetry.space_group_name_H-M   'P 1'
#
loop_
_entity.id
_entity.type
_entity.pdbx_description
1 polymer ?
#
loop_
_entity_poly.entity_id
_entity_poly.type
_entity_poly.pdbx_seq_one_letter_code
_entity_poly.pdbx_strand_id
1 'polypeptide(L)'
;MLGTMQEQIDEVEKSREVVAKSIKDIDVQLLQTYERKKGRHGIRVAAVHKHACGACYYQMPAQMLNEVRVGDRVIYCESCGAIMVWDEQLV
;
A
#
# COMPACT_ATOMS: atom_id res chain seq x y z
N MET A 1 10.59 -28.48 -12.28
CA MET A 1 10.93 -27.16 -11.69
C MET A 1 10.37 -25.97 -12.49
N LEU A 2 10.07 -26.07 -13.79
CA LEU A 2 9.47 -24.96 -14.56
C LEU A 2 7.94 -24.84 -14.41
N GLY A 3 7.21 -25.95 -14.19
CA GLY A 3 5.74 -25.93 -14.08
C GLY A 3 5.20 -25.12 -12.90
N THR A 4 5.89 -25.16 -11.76
CA THR A 4 5.48 -24.45 -10.53
C THR A 4 5.64 -22.93 -10.65
N MET A 5 6.59 -22.45 -11.46
CA MET A 5 6.75 -21.01 -11.70
C MET A 5 5.68 -20.47 -12.65
N GLN A 6 5.25 -21.27 -13.63
CA GLN A 6 4.18 -20.86 -14.55
C GLN A 6 2.84 -20.76 -13.83
N GLU A 7 2.51 -21.73 -12.97
CA GLU A 7 1.28 -21.66 -12.15
C GLU A 7 1.24 -20.41 -11.27
N GLN A 8 2.37 -20.00 -10.69
CA GLN A 8 2.45 -18.78 -9.90
C GLN A 8 2.23 -17.52 -10.73
N ILE A 9 2.73 -17.48 -11.98
CA ILE A 9 2.50 -16.36 -12.89
C ILE A 9 1.01 -16.25 -13.20
N ASP A 10 0.39 -17.36 -13.59
CA ASP A 10 -1.03 -17.39 -13.97
C ASP A 10 -1.95 -16.99 -12.80
N GLU A 11 -1.60 -17.37 -11.56
CA GLU A 11 -2.32 -16.97 -10.35
C GLU A 11 -2.23 -15.46 -10.08
N VAL A 12 -1.03 -14.89 -10.24
CA VAL A 12 -0.80 -13.44 -10.09
C VAL A 12 -1.55 -12.67 -11.19
N GLU A 13 -1.55 -13.15 -12.42
CA GLU A 13 -2.28 -12.52 -13.53
C GLU A 13 -3.80 -12.53 -13.30
N LYS A 14 -4.38 -13.67 -12.89
CA LYS A 14 -5.80 -13.73 -12.52
C LYS A 14 -6.15 -12.74 -11.40
N SER A 15 -5.28 -12.66 -10.38
CA SER A 15 -5.47 -11.71 -9.28
C SER A 15 -5.48 -10.26 -9.77
N ARG A 16 -4.62 -9.92 -10.74
CA ARG A 16 -4.60 -8.59 -11.36
C ARG A 16 -5.85 -8.29 -12.17
N GLU A 17 -6.38 -9.27 -12.91
CA GLU A 17 -7.62 -9.08 -13.69
C GLU A 17 -8.84 -8.79 -12.81
N VAL A 18 -8.94 -9.46 -11.66
CA VAL A 18 -10.01 -9.20 -10.68
C VAL A 18 -9.93 -7.76 -10.18
N VAL A 19 -8.74 -7.32 -9.77
CA VAL A 19 -8.52 -5.94 -9.30
C VAL A 19 -8.78 -4.92 -10.42
N ALA A 20 -8.37 -5.22 -11.66
CA ALA A 20 -8.57 -4.34 -12.81
C ALA A 20 -10.06 -4.04 -13.08
N LYS A 21 -10.95 -4.99 -12.81
CA LYS A 21 -12.40 -4.80 -12.94
C LYS A 21 -12.96 -3.82 -11.90
N SER A 22 -12.39 -3.80 -10.70
CA SER A 22 -12.77 -2.91 -9.60
C SER A 22 -12.21 -1.49 -9.71
N ILE A 23 -11.29 -1.23 -10.65
CA ILE A 23 -10.69 0.12 -10.83
C ILE A 23 -11.77 1.19 -11.07
N LYS A 24 -12.88 0.83 -11.71
CA LYS A 24 -13.98 1.76 -12.00
C LYS A 24 -14.67 2.29 -10.74
N ASP A 25 -14.57 1.56 -9.64
CA ASP A 25 -15.20 1.91 -8.36
C ASP A 25 -14.26 2.77 -7.48
N ILE A 26 -13.02 2.97 -7.91
CA ILE A 26 -12.00 3.77 -7.20
C ILE A 26 -12.06 5.21 -7.70
N ASP A 27 -11.97 6.16 -6.77
CA ASP A 27 -11.84 7.58 -7.13
C ASP A 27 -10.64 7.83 -8.06
N VAL A 28 -10.87 8.58 -9.13
CA VAL A 28 -9.88 8.80 -10.19
C VAL A 28 -8.66 9.57 -9.67
N GLN A 29 -8.84 10.54 -8.76
CA GLN A 29 -7.71 11.29 -8.20
C GLN A 29 -6.86 10.40 -7.28
N LEU A 30 -7.51 9.55 -6.49
CA LEU A 30 -6.84 8.56 -5.65
C LEU A 30 -6.03 7.57 -6.48
N LEU A 31 -6.63 7.03 -7.54
CA LEU A 31 -5.95 6.11 -8.46
C LEU A 31 -4.74 6.77 -9.12
N GLN A 32 -4.89 7.99 -9.65
CA GLN A 32 -3.78 8.73 -10.24
C GLN A 32 -2.65 8.98 -9.23
N THR A 33 -3.00 9.27 -7.99
CA THR A 33 -2.03 9.46 -6.91
C THR A 33 -1.26 8.17 -6.60
N TYR A 34 -1.97 7.05 -6.51
CA TYR A 34 -1.36 5.72 -6.34
C TYR A 34 -0.41 5.39 -7.49
N GLU A 35 -0.85 5.57 -8.75
CA GLU A 35 -0.04 5.23 -9.93
C GLU A 35 1.23 6.08 -10.05
N ARG A 36 1.10 7.40 -9.80
CA ARG A 36 2.22 8.36 -9.87
C ARG A 36 3.24 8.14 -8.77
N LYS A 37 2.83 7.69 -7.59
CA LYS A 37 3.76 7.46 -6.49
C LYS A 37 4.69 6.30 -6.80
N LYS A 38 5.98 6.56 -6.61
CA LYS A 38 7.03 5.55 -6.48
C LYS A 38 7.67 5.78 -5.12
N GLY A 39 7.21 5.07 -4.10
CA GLY A 39 7.90 5.11 -2.81
C GLY A 39 9.29 4.48 -2.93
N ARG A 40 10.05 4.55 -1.85
CA ARG A 40 11.39 3.94 -1.77
C ARG A 40 11.29 2.44 -2.04
N HIS A 41 12.20 1.89 -2.85
CA HIS A 41 12.20 0.47 -3.27
C HIS A 41 10.95 -0.01 -4.02
N GLY A 42 10.16 0.90 -4.61
CA GLY A 42 8.97 0.53 -5.39
C GLY A 42 7.73 0.23 -4.54
N ILE A 43 7.83 0.39 -3.20
CA ILE A 43 6.70 0.19 -2.29
C ILE A 43 5.84 1.45 -2.30
N ARG A 44 4.60 1.34 -2.78
CA ARG A 44 3.66 2.47 -2.86
C ARG A 44 2.79 2.61 -1.62
N VAL A 45 2.46 1.48 -0.99
CA VAL A 45 1.56 1.38 0.16
C VAL A 45 2.28 0.55 1.22
N ALA A 46 2.22 1.00 2.47
CA ALA A 46 2.84 0.31 3.59
C ALA A 46 1.92 0.36 4.81
N ALA A 47 1.81 -0.77 5.51
CA ALA A 47 1.14 -0.79 6.80
C ALA A 47 2.01 -0.11 7.87
N VAL A 48 1.36 0.46 8.89
CA VAL A 48 2.02 0.79 10.14
C VAL A 48 2.43 -0.52 10.81
N HIS A 49 3.70 -0.60 11.21
CA HIS A 49 4.22 -1.76 11.92
C HIS A 49 5.03 -1.29 13.13
N LYS A 50 4.61 -1.66 14.35
CA LYS A 50 5.25 -1.22 15.61
C LYS A 50 5.45 0.29 15.66
N HIS A 51 4.42 1.05 15.33
CA HIS A 51 4.43 2.52 15.33
C HIS A 51 5.42 3.14 14.30
N ALA A 52 5.87 2.37 13.31
CA ALA A 52 6.76 2.82 12.25
C ALA A 52 6.20 2.51 10.86
N CYS A 53 6.73 3.18 9.83
CA CYS A 53 6.42 2.86 8.45
C CYS A 53 6.95 1.47 8.07
N GLY A 54 6.09 0.55 7.62
CA GLY A 54 6.50 -0.79 7.19
C GLY A 54 7.42 -0.85 5.97
N ALA A 55 7.61 0.26 5.23
CA ALA A 55 8.49 0.30 4.06
C ALA A 55 9.90 0.82 4.36
N CYS A 56 10.02 1.89 5.16
CA CYS A 56 11.32 2.53 5.44
C CYS A 56 11.71 2.55 6.92
N TYR A 57 10.88 1.98 7.80
CA TYR A 57 11.10 1.89 9.24
C TYR A 57 11.26 3.25 9.94
N TYR A 58 10.75 4.31 9.33
CA TYR A 58 10.65 5.62 9.97
C TYR A 58 9.64 5.57 11.11
N GLN A 59 10.07 5.98 12.32
CA GLN A 59 9.22 6.07 13.49
C GLN A 59 8.19 7.19 13.30
N MET A 60 6.90 6.85 13.37
CA MET A 60 5.84 7.80 13.08
C MET A 60 5.41 8.57 14.33
N PRO A 61 5.16 9.88 14.24
CA PRO A 61 4.57 10.66 15.34
C PRO A 61 3.18 10.15 15.73
N ALA A 62 2.81 10.28 17.01
CA ALA A 62 1.51 9.83 17.53
C ALA A 62 0.31 10.46 16.79
N GLN A 63 0.42 11.73 16.41
CA GLN A 63 -0.61 12.40 15.61
C GLN A 63 -0.83 11.69 14.27
N MET A 64 0.25 11.38 13.54
CA MET A 64 0.17 10.70 12.26
C MET A 64 -0.39 9.28 12.41
N LEU A 65 -0.03 8.56 13.47
CA LEU A 65 -0.60 7.24 13.76
C LEU A 65 -2.12 7.30 13.96
N ASN A 66 -2.61 8.32 14.69
CA ASN A 66 -4.04 8.53 14.85
C ASN A 66 -4.71 8.88 13.52
N GLU A 67 -4.12 9.73 12.70
CA GLU A 67 -4.66 10.08 11.37
C GLU A 67 -4.73 8.85 10.45
N VAL A 68 -3.69 8.00 10.45
CA VAL A 68 -3.70 6.74 9.68
C VAL A 68 -4.76 5.77 10.20
N ARG A 69 -4.96 5.71 11.52
CA ARG A 69 -5.99 4.87 12.14
C ARG A 69 -7.42 5.34 11.84
N VAL A 70 -7.64 6.65 11.80
CA VAL A 70 -8.95 7.24 11.46
C VAL A 70 -9.28 7.01 9.98
N GLY A 71 -8.30 7.19 9.09
CA GLY A 71 -8.46 6.90 7.66
C GLY A 71 -9.44 7.82 6.92
N ASP A 72 -9.67 9.04 7.43
CA ASP A 72 -10.53 10.05 6.80
C ASP A 72 -9.91 10.69 5.55
N ARG A 73 -8.59 10.62 5.44
CA ARG A 73 -7.80 11.09 4.29
C ARG A 73 -6.59 10.20 4.05
N VAL A 74 -6.01 10.30 2.86
CA VAL A 74 -4.77 9.59 2.53
C VAL A 74 -3.60 10.22 3.29
N ILE A 75 -2.97 9.43 4.16
CA ILE A 75 -1.77 9.82 4.88
C ILE A 75 -0.55 9.20 4.20
N TYR A 76 0.55 9.97 4.17
CA TYR A 76 1.79 9.53 3.58
C TYR A 76 2.90 9.49 4.63
N CYS A 77 3.82 8.54 4.48
CA CYS A 77 5.05 8.56 5.24
C CYS A 77 5.87 9.80 4.86
N GLU A 78 6.24 10.61 5.85
CA GLU A 78 7.09 11.81 5.64
C GLU A 78 8.49 11.47 5.12
N SER A 79 8.98 10.26 5.41
CA SER A 79 10.33 9.84 5.02
C SER A 79 10.41 9.25 3.61
N CYS A 80 9.48 8.36 3.24
CA CYS A 80 9.56 7.62 1.97
C CYS A 80 8.39 7.87 1.02
N GLY A 81 7.37 8.61 1.47
CA GLY A 81 6.19 8.91 0.68
C GLY A 81 5.24 7.74 0.46
N ALA A 82 5.43 6.56 1.05
CA ALA A 82 4.45 5.47 0.94
C ALA A 82 3.08 5.91 1.51
N ILE A 83 1.99 5.46 0.90
CA ILE A 83 0.65 5.59 1.44
C ILE A 83 0.56 4.70 2.68
N MET A 84 0.20 5.30 3.80
CA MET A 84 0.12 4.60 5.08
C MET A 84 -1.27 4.01 5.26
N VAL A 85 -1.32 2.72 5.61
CA VAL A 85 -2.56 2.03 5.95
C VAL A 85 -2.48 1.48 7.38
N TRP A 86 -3.61 1.45 8.05
CA TRP A 86 -3.74 0.84 9.37
C TRP A 86 -4.14 -0.63 9.20
N ASP A 87 -3.35 -1.53 9.78
CA ASP A 87 -3.66 -2.96 9.84
C ASP A 87 -3.62 -3.39 11.30
N GLU A 88 -4.76 -3.80 11.85
CA GLU A 88 -4.89 -4.19 13.26
C GLU A 88 -3.97 -5.35 13.65
N GLN A 89 -3.52 -6.16 12.68
CA GLN A 89 -2.65 -7.31 12.94
C GLN A 89 -1.16 -6.94 13.02
N LEU A 90 -0.77 -5.77 12.51
CA LEU A 90 0.64 -5.38 12.34
C LEU A 90 1.08 -4.25 13.27
N VAL A 91 0.14 -3.52 13.86
CA VAL A 91 0.36 -2.31 14.67
C VAL A 91 1.13 -2.61 15.96
#